data_AF-A0A803XXP4-F1
#
_entry.id   AF-A0A803XXP4-F1
#
_cell.length_a   1.000
_cell.length_b   1.000
_cell.length_c   1.000
_cell.angle_alpha   90.00
_cell.angle_beta   90.00
_cell.angle_gamma   90.00
#
_symmetry.space_group_name_H-M   'P 1'
#
loop_
_entity.id
_entity.type
_entity.pdbx_description
1 polymer ?
#
loop_
_entity_poly.entity_id
_entity_poly.type
_entity_poly.pdbx_seq_one_letter_code
_entity_poly.pdbx_strand_id
1 'polypeptide(L)'
;MSVSPVKRQKMESALEQLKHHTTVVADTGDFNAIDEYKPLDATTNPSLILAAAQMPAYQKLVDDAVAYGKKLGGSRCKVGSFSSGLP
;
A
#
# COMPACT_ATOMS: atom_id res chain seq x y z
N MET A 1 -9.88 25.41 50.48
CA MET A 1 -9.78 23.98 50.08
C MET A 1 -9.17 23.93 48.70
N SER A 2 -7.93 23.46 48.59
CA SER A 2 -7.15 23.39 47.34
C SER A 2 -7.54 22.13 46.57
N VAL A 3 -8.21 22.29 45.43
CA VAL A 3 -8.51 21.19 44.51
C VAL A 3 -7.26 20.87 43.68
N SER A 4 -6.68 19.70 43.93
CA SER A 4 -5.57 19.15 43.15
C SER A 4 -6.04 18.77 41.74
N PRO A 5 -5.26 19.03 40.67
CA PRO A 5 -5.64 18.66 39.32
C PRO A 5 -5.51 17.13 39.15
N VAL A 6 -6.62 16.46 38.82
CA VAL A 6 -6.63 15.04 38.46
C VAL A 6 -5.80 14.85 37.20
N LYS A 7 -4.66 14.19 37.33
CA LYS A 7 -3.78 13.77 36.23
C LYS A 7 -4.60 12.88 35.29
N ARG A 8 -4.91 13.36 34.08
CA ARG A 8 -5.57 12.56 33.03
C ARG A 8 -4.73 11.31 32.78
N GLN A 9 -5.18 10.16 33.27
CA GLN A 9 -4.59 8.87 32.92
C GLN A 9 -4.81 8.65 31.43
N LYS A 10 -3.71 8.49 30.68
CA LYS A 10 -3.75 8.05 29.29
C LYS A 10 -4.18 6.58 29.31
N MET A 11 -5.48 6.32 29.13
CA MET A 11 -5.95 4.97 28.85
C MET A 11 -5.46 4.58 27.45
N GLU A 12 -4.84 3.41 27.35
CA GLU A 12 -4.43 2.84 26.07
C GLU A 12 -5.65 2.59 25.20
N SER A 13 -5.54 2.89 23.89
CA SER A 13 -6.63 2.64 22.95
C SER A 13 -6.82 1.14 22.75
N ALA A 14 -8.00 0.74 22.25
CA ALA A 14 -8.27 -0.67 21.94
C ALA A 14 -7.25 -1.27 20.96
N LEU A 15 -6.74 -0.46 20.02
CA LEU A 15 -5.70 -0.86 19.07
C LEU A 15 -4.37 -1.18 19.78
N GLU A 16 -3.96 -0.34 20.73
CA GLU A 16 -2.72 -0.55 21.49
C GLU A 16 -2.84 -1.79 22.39
N GLN A 17 -4.01 -2.01 22.99
CA GLN A 17 -4.28 -3.23 23.76
C GLN A 17 -4.21 -4.48 22.88
N LEU A 18 -4.73 -4.43 21.65
CA LEU A 18 -4.71 -5.57 20.72
C LEU A 18 -3.29 -5.94 20.29
N LYS A 19 -2.40 -4.96 20.11
CA LYS A 19 -0.99 -5.18 19.76
C LYS A 19 -0.21 -6.02 20.79
N HIS A 20 -0.67 -6.07 22.05
CA HIS A 20 -0.03 -6.93 23.07
C HIS A 20 -0.34 -8.41 22.91
N HIS A 21 -1.42 -8.77 22.22
CA HIS A 21 -1.90 -10.15 22.10
C HIS A 21 -1.80 -10.71 20.68
N THR A 22 -1.83 -9.84 19.68
CA THR A 22 -1.87 -10.23 18.26
C THR A 22 -0.98 -9.32 17.44
N THR A 23 -0.40 -9.87 16.38
CA THR A 23 0.27 -9.08 15.34
C THR A 23 -0.75 -8.28 14.53
N VAL A 24 -0.66 -6.96 14.59
CA VAL A 24 -1.51 -6.06 13.81
C VAL A 24 -0.87 -5.79 12.45
N VAL A 25 -1.65 -6.00 11.39
CA VAL A 25 -1.28 -5.78 9.98
C VAL A 25 -2.23 -4.75 9.37
N ALA A 26 -1.71 -3.82 8.56
CA ALA A 26 -2.56 -2.89 7.81
C ALA A 26 -2.87 -3.41 6.41
N ASP A 27 -4.16 -3.55 6.08
CA ASP A 27 -4.60 -3.97 4.75
C ASP A 27 -4.90 -2.74 3.87
N THR A 28 -3.85 -2.12 3.32
CA THR A 28 -3.99 -0.89 2.54
C THR A 28 -2.85 -0.71 1.54
N GLY A 29 -3.16 -0.06 0.40
CA GLY A 29 -2.16 0.47 -0.53
C GLY A 29 -1.75 1.92 -0.24
N ASP A 30 -2.36 2.55 0.78
CA ASP A 30 -2.10 3.93 1.16
C ASP A 30 -0.95 4.02 2.16
N PHE A 31 0.23 4.42 1.68
CA PHE A 31 1.45 4.56 2.49
C PHE A 31 1.32 5.57 3.64
N ASN A 32 0.51 6.63 3.48
CA ASN A 32 0.30 7.62 4.53
C ASN A 32 -0.42 7.00 5.74
N ALA A 33 -1.40 6.13 5.48
CA ALA A 33 -2.10 5.40 6.53
C ALA A 33 -1.17 4.39 7.23
N ILE A 34 -0.25 3.77 6.51
CA ILE A 34 0.74 2.86 7.11
C ILE A 34 1.65 3.62 8.09
N ASP A 35 2.10 4.82 7.75
CA ASP A 35 2.96 5.63 8.62
C ASP A 35 2.22 6.13 9.89
N GLU A 36 0.92 6.43 9.77
CA GLU A 36 0.09 6.87 10.89
C GLU A 36 -0.10 5.77 11.94
N TYR A 37 -0.50 4.56 11.51
CA TYR A 37 -0.88 3.49 12.42
C TYR A 37 0.26 2.57 12.85
N LYS A 38 1.41 2.66 12.15
CA LYS A 38 2.63 1.88 12.41
C LYS A 38 2.32 0.40 12.66
N PRO A 39 1.67 -0.27 11.70
CA PRO A 39 1.42 -1.70 11.81
C PRO A 39 2.75 -2.47 11.77
N LEU A 40 2.74 -3.74 12.19
CA LEU A 40 3.95 -4.57 12.06
C LEU A 40 4.23 -4.89 10.59
N ASP A 41 3.19 -5.34 9.88
CA ASP A 41 3.23 -5.63 8.45
C ASP A 41 2.12 -4.88 7.70
N ALA A 42 2.21 -4.79 6.38
CA ALA A 42 1.13 -4.30 5.53
C ALA A 42 0.83 -5.31 4.42
N THR A 43 -0.45 -5.58 4.19
CA THR A 43 -0.91 -6.42 3.08
C THR A 43 -1.48 -5.55 1.98
N THR A 44 -1.20 -5.95 0.75
CA THR A 44 -1.80 -5.35 -0.44
C THR A 44 -2.54 -6.42 -1.23
N ASN A 45 -3.45 -5.97 -2.08
CA ASN A 45 -4.11 -6.80 -3.07
C ASN A 45 -4.33 -5.96 -4.34
N PRO A 46 -4.68 -6.57 -5.49
CA PRO A 46 -4.83 -5.84 -6.74
C PRO A 46 -5.79 -4.65 -6.66
N SER A 47 -6.90 -4.80 -5.92
CA SER A 47 -7.91 -3.74 -5.75
C SER A 47 -7.39 -2.56 -4.94
N LEU A 48 -6.63 -2.83 -3.86
CA LEU A 48 -6.03 -1.79 -3.02
C LEU A 48 -4.94 -1.00 -3.77
N ILE A 49 -4.14 -1.69 -4.58
CA ILE A 49 -3.14 -1.03 -5.45
C ILE A 49 -3.83 -0.16 -6.50
N LEU A 50 -4.91 -0.64 -7.11
CA LEU A 50 -5.67 0.15 -8.08
C LEU A 50 -6.24 1.42 -7.44
N ALA A 51 -6.82 1.32 -6.24
CA ALA A 51 -7.33 2.47 -5.50
C ALA A 51 -6.21 3.47 -5.18
N ALA A 52 -5.08 3.00 -4.66
CA ALA A 52 -3.94 3.86 -4.33
C ALA A 52 -3.33 4.54 -5.58
N ALA A 53 -3.21 3.81 -6.70
CA ALA A 53 -2.67 4.36 -7.94
C ALA A 53 -3.53 5.49 -8.55
N GLN A 54 -4.81 5.60 -8.16
CA GLN A 54 -5.68 6.70 -8.59
C GLN A 54 -5.55 7.95 -7.70
N MET A 55 -4.90 7.85 -6.54
CA MET A 55 -4.78 8.96 -5.61
C MET A 55 -3.73 9.98 -6.10
N PRO A 56 -4.02 11.30 -6.07
CA PRO A 56 -3.08 12.33 -6.51
C PRO A 56 -1.72 12.28 -5.81
N ALA A 57 -1.71 11.86 -4.54
CA ALA A 57 -0.50 11.74 -3.72
C ALA A 57 0.52 10.73 -4.30
N TYR A 58 0.06 9.75 -5.07
CA TYR A 58 0.88 8.64 -5.56
C TYR A 58 1.21 8.70 -7.05
N GLN A 59 0.78 9.75 -7.74
CA GLN A 59 0.95 9.84 -9.20
C GLN A 59 2.40 9.80 -9.66
N LYS A 60 3.32 10.39 -8.89
CA LYS A 60 4.76 10.31 -9.19
C LYS A 60 5.26 8.86 -9.21
N LEU A 61 4.80 8.02 -8.28
CA LEU A 61 5.19 6.60 -8.23
C LEU A 61 4.63 5.84 -9.44
N VAL A 62 3.41 6.17 -9.86
CA VAL A 62 2.80 5.59 -11.06
C VAL A 62 3.56 6.00 -12.32
N ASP A 63 3.89 7.28 -12.47
CA ASP A 63 4.66 7.81 -13.60
C ASP A 63 6.05 7.16 -13.69
N ASP A 64 6.75 7.03 -12.57
CA ASP A 64 8.05 6.37 -12.49
C ASP A 64 7.96 4.88 -12.88
N ALA A 65 6.93 4.18 -12.41
CA ALA A 65 6.68 2.78 -12.78
C ALA A 65 6.39 2.62 -14.29
N VAL A 66 5.61 3.55 -14.88
CA VAL A 66 5.34 3.57 -16.32
C VAL A 66 6.62 3.87 -17.10
N ALA A 67 7.43 4.83 -16.67
CA ALA A 67 8.71 5.16 -17.30
C ALA A 67 9.68 3.97 -17.25
N TYR A 68 9.76 3.29 -16.11
CA TYR A 68 10.54 2.07 -15.94
C TYR A 68 10.08 0.96 -16.90
N GLY A 69 8.77 0.71 -16.98
CA GLY A 69 8.20 -0.28 -17.89
C GLY A 69 8.49 0.03 -19.36
N LYS A 70 8.41 1.31 -19.77
CA LYS A 70 8.77 1.76 -21.13
C LYS A 70 10.26 1.57 -21.45
N LYS A 71 11.14 1.75 -20.46
CA LYS A 71 12.59 1.56 -20.63
C LYS A 71 12.97 0.09 -20.85
N LEU A 72 12.27 -0.82 -20.19
CA LEU A 72 12.51 -2.26 -20.28
C LEU A 72 11.75 -2.93 -21.43
N GLY A 73 10.58 -2.39 -21.79
CA GLY A 73 9.79 -2.85 -22.92
C GLY A 73 10.43 -2.44 -24.24
N GLY A 74 10.61 -3.39 -25.17
CA GLY A 74 11.23 -3.07 -26.47
C GLY A 74 11.67 -4.28 -27.28
N SER A 75 11.87 -5.44 -26.67
CA SER A 75 11.99 -6.70 -27.41
C SER A 75 10.61 -7.16 -27.86
N ARG A 76 10.07 -6.52 -28.90
CA ARG A 76 9.08 -7.19 -29.76
C ARG A 76 9.81 -8.40 -30.33
N CYS A 77 9.75 -9.53 -29.64
CA CYS A 77 9.91 -10.82 -30.28
C CYS A 77 8.83 -10.81 -31.35
N LYS A 78 9.21 -10.61 -32.62
CA LYS A 78 8.28 -10.69 -33.73
C LYS A 78 7.62 -12.06 -33.56
N VAL A 79 6.38 -12.08 -33.10
CA VAL A 79 5.53 -13.26 -33.21
C VAL A 79 5.50 -13.51 -34.70
N GLY A 80 6.19 -14.57 -35.15
CA GLY A 80 6.29 -14.90 -36.55
C GLY A 80 4.90 -14.87 -37.15
N SER A 81 4.75 -14.20 -38.28
CA SER A 81 3.57 -14.35 -39.13
C SER A 81 3.36 -15.85 -39.32
N PHE A 82 2.37 -16.42 -38.65
CA PHE A 82 1.82 -17.71 -39.04
C PHE A 82 1.15 -17.47 -40.40
N SER A 83 1.92 -17.60 -41.47
CA SER A 83 1.37 -17.75 -42.81
C SER A 83 0.58 -19.05 -42.82
N SER A 84 -0.73 -18.89 -43.02
CA SER A 84 -1.69 -19.92 -43.41
C SER A 84 -1.05 -21.03 -44.24
N GLY A 85 -1.04 -22.23 -43.70
CA GLY A 85 -0.55 -23.43 -44.38
C GLY A 85 -0.54 -24.63 -43.45
N LEU A 86 -1.72 -25.14 -43.11
CA LEU A 86 -1.84 -26.52 -42.64
C LEU A 86 -2.05 -27.40 -43.89
N PRO A 87 -1.41 -28.59 -43.97
CA PRO A 87 -1.60 -29.54 -45.06
C PRO A 87 -3.02 -30.10 -45.10
#